data_AF-A0A5J4VRK7-F1
#
_entry.id   AF-A0A5J4VRK7-F1
#
_cell.length_a   1.000
_cell.length_b   1.000
_cell.length_c   1.000
_cell.angle_alpha   90.00
_cell.angle_beta   90.00
_cell.angle_gamma   90.00
#
_symmetry.space_group_name_H-M   'P 1'
#
loop_
_entity.id
_entity.type
_entity.pdbx_description
1 polymer ?
#
loop_
_entity_poly.entity_id
_entity_poly.type
_entity_poly.pdbx_seq_one_letter_code
_entity_poly.pdbx_strand_id
1 'polypeptide(L)'
;MQQEKNIQCPFCQKELAKIIALKHAQTCSRNPDHRLLFKGAQLIVPNMELNRDGDLREKVGYEAICPICNEKQTTFPLDGHIYEYHPDEDQLFQNLLKFLYELQKE
;
A
#
# COMPACT_ATOMS: atom_id res chain seq x y z
N MET A 1 -24.53 3.68 -16.18
CA MET A 1 -23.39 4.60 -16.00
C MET A 1 -22.80 4.31 -14.63
N GLN A 2 -21.73 3.54 -14.55
CA GLN A 2 -21.04 3.30 -13.27
C GLN A 2 -20.42 4.64 -12.85
N GLN A 3 -20.80 5.16 -11.69
CA GLN A 3 -20.09 6.26 -11.06
C GLN A 3 -18.66 5.79 -10.86
N GLU A 4 -17.70 6.42 -11.53
CA GLU A 4 -16.28 6.23 -11.22
C GLU A 4 -16.11 6.60 -9.75
N LYS A 5 -15.92 5.59 -8.89
CA LYS A 5 -15.72 5.83 -7.46
C LYS A 5 -14.45 6.66 -7.31
N ASN A 6 -14.57 7.79 -6.64
CA ASN A 6 -13.41 8.55 -6.22
C ASN A 6 -12.64 7.73 -5.19
N ILE A 7 -11.32 7.88 -5.21
CA ILE A 7 -10.39 7.24 -4.29
C ILE A 7 -9.63 8.33 -3.54
N GLN A 8 -9.39 8.10 -2.26
CA GLN A 8 -8.70 9.05 -1.41
C GLN A 8 -7.18 8.87 -1.52
N CYS A 9 -6.44 9.96 -1.73
CA CYS A 9 -4.98 9.93 -1.75
C CYS A 9 -4.42 9.66 -0.34
N PRO A 10 -3.55 8.65 -0.16
CA PRO A 10 -3.01 8.29 1.17
C PRO A 10 -2.07 9.35 1.77
N PHE A 11 -1.61 10.33 0.98
CA PHE A 11 -0.69 11.37 1.43
C PHE A 11 -1.39 12.68 1.81
N CYS A 12 -2.35 13.14 1.01
CA CYS A 12 -3.00 14.44 1.20
C CYS A 12 -4.50 14.34 1.47
N GLN A 13 -5.05 13.13 1.52
CA GLN A 13 -6.45 12.84 1.82
C GLN A 13 -7.46 13.45 0.84
N LYS A 14 -7.02 13.97 -0.32
CA LYS A 14 -7.92 14.42 -1.40
C LYS A 14 -8.57 13.23 -2.10
N GLU A 15 -9.87 13.36 -2.33
CA GLU A 15 -10.63 12.46 -3.19
C GLU A 15 -10.37 12.80 -4.67
N LEU A 16 -10.07 11.77 -5.46
CA LEU A 16 -9.65 11.90 -6.85
C LEU A 16 -10.33 10.83 -7.68
N ALA A 17 -10.67 11.15 -8.93
CA ALA A 17 -11.09 10.14 -9.88
C ALA A 17 -9.98 9.09 -10.03
N LYS A 18 -10.38 7.82 -10.09
CA LYS A 18 -9.45 6.68 -10.14
C LYS A 18 -8.37 6.83 -11.22
N ILE A 19 -8.76 7.33 -12.39
CA ILE A 19 -7.88 7.56 -13.56
C ILE A 19 -6.72 8.54 -13.28
N ILE A 20 -6.88 9.50 -12.37
CA ILE A 20 -5.85 10.50 -12.02
C ILE A 20 -5.18 10.21 -10.68
N ALA A 21 -5.81 9.40 -9.83
CA ALA A 21 -5.38 9.13 -8.46
C ALA A 21 -3.96 8.55 -8.40
N LEU A 22 -3.65 7.58 -9.27
CA LEU A 22 -2.32 6.95 -9.33
C LEU A 22 -1.22 7.99 -9.62
N LYS A 23 -1.42 8.79 -10.68
CA LYS A 23 -0.47 9.82 -11.11
C LYS A 23 -0.30 10.90 -10.05
N HIS A 24 -1.38 11.26 -9.37
CA HIS A 24 -1.32 12.20 -8.26
C HIS A 24 -0.48 11.65 -7.10
N ALA A 25 -0.78 10.45 -6.61
CA ALA A 25 -0.10 9.88 -5.45
C ALA A 25 1.42 9.73 -5.67
N GLN A 26 1.86 9.37 -6.88
CA GLN A 26 3.29 9.27 -7.25
C GLN A 26 4.10 10.54 -7.00
N THR A 27 3.46 11.72 -7.06
CA THR A 27 4.13 13.03 -6.94
C THR A 27 3.61 13.88 -5.78
N CYS A 28 2.62 13.38 -5.04
CA CYS A 28 1.94 14.13 -3.98
C CYS A 28 2.84 14.38 -2.77
N SER A 29 3.56 13.35 -2.31
CA SER A 29 4.44 13.50 -1.15
C SER A 29 5.75 14.18 -1.50
N ARG A 30 6.09 15.23 -0.73
CA ARG A 30 7.42 15.86 -0.78
C ARG A 30 8.48 15.09 0.01
N ASN A 31 8.07 14.19 0.90
CA ASN A 31 8.98 13.36 1.68
C ASN A 31 9.56 12.25 0.78
N PRO A 32 10.90 12.15 0.59
CA PRO A 32 11.52 11.06 -0.16
C PRO A 32 11.17 9.67 0.37
N ASP A 33 11.06 9.49 1.69
CA ASP A 33 10.81 8.19 2.32
C ASP A 33 9.39 7.69 2.02
N HIS A 34 8.41 8.60 2.03
CA HIS A 34 7.04 8.28 1.62
C HIS A 34 6.98 7.84 0.15
N ARG A 35 7.84 8.40 -0.72
CA ARG A 35 7.91 8.00 -2.14
C ARG A 35 8.57 6.63 -2.29
N LEU A 36 9.54 6.29 -1.45
CA LEU A 36 10.12 4.94 -1.39
C LEU A 36 9.08 3.94 -0.90
N LEU A 37 8.36 4.27 0.17
CA LEU A 37 7.27 3.44 0.71
C LEU A 37 6.17 3.21 -0.33
N PHE A 38 5.79 4.24 -1.09
CA PHE A 38 4.85 4.11 -2.20
C PHE A 38 5.32 3.07 -3.23
N LYS A 39 6.57 3.19 -3.69
CA LYS A 39 7.14 2.26 -4.67
C LYS A 39 7.22 0.85 -4.12
N GLY A 40 7.61 0.70 -2.86
CA GLY A 40 7.60 -0.58 -2.15
C GLY A 40 6.21 -1.21 -2.14
N ALA A 41 5.21 -0.47 -1.67
CA ALA A 41 3.82 -0.93 -1.67
C ALA A 41 3.33 -1.32 -3.07
N GLN A 42 3.72 -0.59 -4.13
CA GLN A 42 3.39 -0.96 -5.51
C GLN A 42 3.94 -2.32 -5.95
N LEU A 43 5.12 -2.71 -5.47
CA LEU A 43 5.71 -4.02 -5.76
C LEU A 43 5.06 -5.14 -4.96
N ILE A 44 4.52 -4.81 -3.78
CA ILE A 44 3.94 -5.76 -2.84
C ILE A 44 2.48 -6.07 -3.17
N VAL A 45 1.65 -5.07 -3.50
CA VAL A 45 0.19 -5.23 -3.72
C VAL A 45 -0.19 -6.35 -4.70
N PRO A 46 0.51 -6.59 -5.83
CA PRO A 46 0.20 -7.73 -6.72
C PRO A 46 0.27 -9.11 -6.03
N ASN A 47 1.04 -9.21 -4.95
CA ASN A 47 1.21 -10.41 -4.12
C ASN A 47 0.36 -10.38 -2.85
N MET A 48 -0.60 -9.45 -2.75
CA MET A 48 -1.57 -9.38 -1.67
C MET A 48 -2.93 -9.93 -2.12
N GLU A 49 -3.71 -10.42 -1.16
CA GLU A 49 -5.09 -10.86 -1.34
C GLU A 49 -5.95 -10.45 -0.15
N LEU A 50 -7.26 -10.28 -0.37
CA LEU A 50 -8.20 -10.04 0.72
C LEU A 50 -8.51 -11.36 1.42
N ASN A 51 -8.37 -11.38 2.75
CA ASN A 51 -8.89 -12.47 3.56
C ASN A 51 -10.42 -12.34 3.75
N ARG A 52 -11.03 -13.28 4.49
CA ARG A 52 -12.48 -13.29 4.75
C ARG A 52 -12.96 -12.08 5.57
N ASP A 53 -12.06 -11.47 6.34
CA ASP A 53 -12.32 -10.31 7.19
C ASP A 53 -12.19 -8.99 6.42
N GLY A 54 -11.73 -9.04 5.16
CA GLY A 54 -11.52 -7.86 4.31
C GLY A 54 -10.17 -7.17 4.53
N ASP A 55 -9.24 -7.82 5.22
CA ASP A 55 -7.87 -7.35 5.38
C ASP A 55 -6.99 -7.83 4.22
N LEU A 56 -6.05 -6.97 3.82
CA LEU A 56 -5.01 -7.35 2.86
C LEU A 56 -3.94 -8.18 3.55
N ARG A 57 -3.70 -9.38 3.03
CA ARG A 57 -2.69 -10.32 3.51
C ARG A 57 -1.83 -10.77 2.34
N GLU A 58 -0.59 -11.15 2.65
CA GLU A 58 0.34 -11.71 1.67
C GLU A 58 -0.17 -13.06 1.17
N LYS A 59 -0.05 -13.29 -0.14
CA LYS A 59 -0.35 -14.60 -0.73
C LYS A 59 0.61 -15.65 -0.20
N VAL A 60 0.11 -16.88 -0.07
CA VAL A 60 0.91 -18.02 0.40
C VAL A 60 2.17 -18.20 -0.46
N GLY A 61 3.33 -18.28 0.19
CA GLY A 61 4.64 -18.47 -0.45
C GLY A 61 5.31 -17.19 -0.96
N TYR A 62 4.69 -16.02 -0.80
CA TYR A 62 5.37 -14.75 -1.03
C TYR A 62 6.28 -14.41 0.15
N GLU A 63 7.56 -14.21 -0.13
CA GLU A 63 8.53 -13.71 0.84
C GLU A 63 8.74 -12.22 0.60
N ALA A 64 8.05 -11.37 1.37
CA ALA A 64 8.18 -9.94 1.17
C ALA A 64 9.53 -9.40 1.64
N ILE A 65 9.94 -8.32 0.99
CA ILE A 65 11.05 -7.49 1.46
C ILE A 65 10.42 -6.21 2.03
N CYS A 66 10.78 -5.88 3.27
CA CYS A 66 10.30 -4.68 3.90
C CYS A 66 10.77 -3.44 3.12
N PRO A 67 9.87 -2.57 2.65
CA PRO A 67 10.24 -1.41 1.85
C PRO A 67 10.90 -0.27 2.66
N ILE A 68 10.97 -0.42 3.99
CA ILE A 68 11.53 0.57 4.92
C ILE A 68 12.98 0.22 5.28
N CYS A 69 13.22 -1.00 5.76
CA CYS A 69 14.54 -1.46 6.19
C CYS A 69 15.24 -2.42 5.21
N ASN A 70 14.56 -2.84 4.14
CA ASN A 70 15.05 -3.79 3.14
C ASN A 70 15.35 -5.21 3.70
N GLU A 71 14.80 -5.54 4.88
CA GLU A 71 14.89 -6.88 5.44
C GLU A 71 13.87 -7.82 4.80
N LYS A 72 14.34 -9.04 4.46
CA LYS A 72 13.49 -10.10 3.93
C LYS A 72 12.71 -10.75 5.08
N GLN A 73 11.39 -10.77 4.94
CA GLN A 73 10.47 -11.34 5.91
C GLN A 73 10.23 -12.82 5.56
N THR A 74 10.85 -13.71 6.34
CA THR A 74 10.77 -15.17 6.12
C THR A 74 10.00 -15.90 7.21
N THR A 75 9.89 -15.29 8.40
CA THR A 75 9.39 -15.93 9.61
C THR A 75 8.10 -15.31 10.13
N PHE A 76 7.86 -14.04 9.81
CA PHE A 76 6.69 -13.29 10.25
C PHE A 76 6.12 -12.47 9.09
N PRO A 77 4.80 -12.29 9.02
CA PRO A 77 4.15 -11.48 7.99
C PRO A 77 4.68 -10.04 7.95
N LEU A 78 4.73 -9.44 6.77
CA LEU A 78 5.25 -8.09 6.58
C LEU A 78 4.44 -7.04 7.36
N ASP A 79 3.12 -7.19 7.47
CA ASP A 79 2.29 -6.28 8.24
C ASP A 79 2.64 -6.33 9.74
N GLY A 80 2.88 -7.53 10.28
CA GLY A 80 3.38 -7.71 11.64
C GLY A 80 4.76 -7.08 11.84
N HIS A 81 5.67 -7.23 10.87
CA HIS A 81 6.98 -6.59 10.90
C HIS A 81 6.88 -5.07 10.98
N ILE A 82 6.07 -4.48 10.11
CA ILE A 82 5.94 -3.02 10.04
C ILE A 82 5.28 -2.49 11.31
N TYR A 83 4.25 -3.15 11.83
CA TYR A 83 3.61 -2.78 13.09
C TYR A 83 4.59 -2.77 14.28
N GLU A 84 5.47 -3.77 14.39
CA GLU A 84 6.40 -3.88 15.51
C GLU A 84 7.66 -3.01 15.39
N TYR A 85 8.24 -2.92 14.18
CA TYR A 85 9.56 -2.30 13.97
C TYR A 85 9.50 -0.93 13.28
N HIS A 86 8.37 -0.59 12.66
CA HIS A 86 8.14 0.66 11.92
C HIS A 86 6.78 1.30 12.26
N PRO A 87 6.47 1.52 13.55
CA PRO A 87 5.14 1.94 13.99
C PRO A 87 4.73 3.32 13.44
N ASP A 88 5.71 4.20 13.17
CA ASP A 88 5.46 5.52 12.61
C ASP A 88 5.01 5.45 11.13
N GLU A 89 5.42 4.41 10.41
CA GLU A 89 5.10 4.19 9.00
C GLU A 89 3.89 3.26 8.78
N ASP A 90 3.52 2.43 9.77
CA ASP A 90 2.49 1.39 9.64
C ASP A 90 1.20 1.94 9.06
N GLN A 91 0.63 2.98 9.67
CA GLN A 91 -0.64 3.53 9.22
C GLN A 91 -0.59 4.03 7.77
N LEU A 92 0.53 4.65 7.36
CA LEU A 92 0.72 5.10 5.99
C LEU A 92 0.87 3.90 5.03
N PHE A 93 1.63 2.88 5.43
CA PHE A 93 1.81 1.67 4.64
C PHE A 93 0.49 0.94 4.40
N GLN A 94 -0.32 0.74 5.43
CA GLN A 94 -1.66 0.13 5.31
C GLN A 94 -2.56 0.92 4.36
N ASN A 95 -2.53 2.26 4.44
CA ASN A 95 -3.30 3.13 3.54
C ASN A 95 -2.80 3.02 2.10
N LEU A 96 -1.49 2.87 1.88
CA LEU A 96 -0.91 2.67 0.56
C LEU A 96 -1.31 1.34 -0.05
N LEU A 97 -1.28 0.25 0.71
CA LEU A 97 -1.71 -1.07 0.24
C LEU A 97 -3.19 -1.03 -0.20
N LYS A 98 -4.07 -0.47 0.64
CA LYS A 98 -5.50 -0.32 0.33
C LYS A 98 -5.72 0.54 -0.91
N PHE A 99 -5.08 1.71 -0.98
CA PHE A 99 -5.16 2.60 -2.12
C PHE A 99 -4.76 1.91 -3.43
N LEU A 100 -3.60 1.24 -3.45
CA LEU A 100 -3.08 0.56 -4.63
C LEU A 100 -3.89 -0.66 -5.01
N TYR A 101 -4.42 -1.41 -4.04
CA TYR A 101 -5.28 -2.56 -4.29
C TYR A 101 -6.62 -2.13 -4.91
N GLU A 102 -7.24 -1.07 -4.39
CA GLU A 102 -8.47 -0.51 -4.97
C GLU A 102 -8.24 0.04 -6.38
N LEU A 103 -7.04 0.55 -6.69
CA LEU A 103 -6.68 0.96 -8.05
C LEU A 103 -6.64 -0.22 -9.04
N GLN A 104 -6.34 -1.44 -8.58
CA GLN A 104 -6.25 -2.64 -9.42
C GLN A 104 -7.60 -3.30 -9.74
N LYS A 105 -8.65 -3.04 -8.94
CA LYS A 105 -10.00 -3.59 -9.19
C LYS A 105 -10.59 -3.00 -10.48
N GLU A 106 -11.17 -3.78 -11.38
CA GLU A 106 -11.86 -3.25 -12.57
C GLU A 106 -13.23 -2.64 -12.23
#